data_AF-A0A4Y7T7U3-F1
#
_entry.id   AF-A0A4Y7T7U3-F1
#
_cell.length_a   1.000
_cell.length_b   1.000
_cell.length_c   1.000
_cell.angle_alpha   90.00
_cell.angle_beta   90.00
_cell.angle_gamma   90.00
#
_symmetry.space_group_name_H-M   'P 1'
#
loop_
_entity.id
_entity.type
_entity.pdbx_description
1 polymer ?
#
loop_
_entity_poly.entity_id
_entity_poly.type
_entity_poly.pdbx_seq_one_letter_code
_entity_poly.pdbx_strand_id
1 'polypeptide(L)'
;MEPFKPEDEALKASRPANDSSDEDATENTSTGEAAGNERLGVYWEAPIPAEQCSAYGMREYHAKLKNLPFFSNGMDVCQNTPIEIHGQSFASPDRCDRRWRLGMVTGYWKVRNQQDCSPQWGRFSQGCIAKGIRLIEAPLPGVTAAEGGFQICTTAPATIKGWRYDHPKSCKERGWFSKLYGQWEVGDPSC
;
A
#
# COMPACT_ATOMS: atom_id res chain seq x y z
N MET A 1 6.11 -21.57 48.73
CA MET A 1 5.54 -22.63 49.58
C MET A 1 4.40 -21.99 50.33
N GLU A 2 3.22 -22.02 49.70
CA GLU A 2 1.87 -22.24 50.24
C GLU A 2 1.38 -21.58 51.57
N PRO A 3 0.05 -21.47 51.80
CA PRO A 3 -1.08 -21.14 50.89
C PRO A 3 -2.24 -20.38 51.60
N PHE A 4 -3.47 -20.52 51.07
CA PHE A 4 -4.82 -20.29 51.63
C PHE A 4 -5.61 -18.98 51.31
N LYS A 5 -6.40 -19.07 50.22
CA LYS A 5 -7.86 -18.76 50.17
C LYS A 5 -8.60 -20.07 50.61
N PRO A 6 -9.90 -20.13 51.00
CA PRO A 6 -11.07 -19.62 50.25
C PRO A 6 -12.34 -19.20 51.10
N GLU A 7 -13.31 -18.46 50.52
CA GLU A 7 -14.77 -18.80 50.31
C GLU A 7 -15.68 -18.58 51.57
N ASP A 8 -16.96 -18.19 51.58
CA ASP A 8 -18.06 -17.98 50.61
C ASP A 8 -19.26 -17.28 51.33
N GLU A 9 -20.37 -17.07 50.60
CA GLU A 9 -21.80 -16.86 51.03
C GLU A 9 -22.52 -15.50 50.76
N ALA A 10 -23.05 -15.40 49.55
CA ALA A 10 -24.48 -15.46 49.16
C ALA A 10 -25.60 -14.68 49.91
N LEU A 11 -26.28 -13.83 49.10
CA LEU A 11 -27.73 -13.66 48.89
C LEU A 11 -28.71 -13.33 50.05
N LYS A 12 -29.47 -12.23 49.86
CA LYS A 12 -30.94 -12.25 49.96
C LYS A 12 -31.61 -11.11 49.20
N ALA A 13 -32.64 -11.48 48.43
CA ALA A 13 -33.51 -10.61 47.63
C ALA A 13 -34.83 -10.31 48.36
N SER A 14 -35.44 -9.16 48.08
CA SER A 14 -36.88 -8.92 48.25
C SER A 14 -37.35 -7.65 47.52
N ARG A 15 -38.30 -7.83 46.59
CA ARG A 15 -39.27 -6.88 45.98
C ARG A 15 -40.69 -7.33 46.45
N PRO A 16 -41.83 -6.59 46.32
CA PRO A 16 -42.22 -5.79 45.13
C PRO A 16 -43.18 -4.56 45.31
N ALA A 17 -43.49 -3.91 44.16
CA ALA A 17 -44.73 -3.22 43.70
C ALA A 17 -45.21 -1.92 44.41
N ASN A 18 -45.76 -0.87 43.77
CA ASN A 18 -46.30 -0.63 42.41
C ASN A 18 -46.47 0.89 42.15
N ASP A 19 -46.95 1.24 40.94
CA ASP A 19 -47.59 2.51 40.47
C ASP A 19 -46.72 3.37 39.53
N SER A 20 -46.78 3.19 38.20
CA SER A 20 -47.71 3.79 37.20
C SER A 20 -47.59 5.32 37.11
N SER A 21 -47.45 6.01 35.98
CA SER A 21 -47.64 5.72 34.56
C SER A 21 -46.88 6.75 33.68
N ASP A 22 -46.86 6.47 32.37
CA ASP A 22 -46.73 7.40 31.23
C ASP A 22 -45.38 7.49 30.47
N GLU A 23 -45.38 6.66 29.43
CA GLU A 23 -44.75 6.69 28.11
C GLU A 23 -44.02 7.98 27.67
N ASP A 24 -42.74 7.84 27.30
CA ASP A 24 -42.29 8.34 26.00
C ASP A 24 -41.17 7.43 25.46
N ALA A 25 -41.37 6.97 24.23
CA ALA A 25 -40.45 6.13 23.51
C ALA A 25 -39.32 7.00 22.94
N THR A 26 -38.06 6.61 23.13
CA THR A 26 -37.04 6.69 22.07
C THR A 26 -35.79 5.92 22.49
N GLU A 27 -35.70 4.73 21.93
CA GLU A 27 -34.48 3.94 21.78
C GLU A 27 -33.53 4.68 20.83
N ASN A 28 -32.62 5.50 21.37
CA ASN A 28 -31.50 6.02 20.58
C ASN A 28 -30.27 5.17 20.83
N THR A 29 -30.20 4.14 20.00
CA THR A 29 -29.02 3.34 19.70
C THR A 29 -27.81 4.25 19.50
N SER A 30 -26.77 3.98 20.27
CA SER A 30 -25.41 4.50 20.12
C SER A 30 -24.86 4.12 18.73
N THR A 31 -25.19 4.90 17.71
CA THR A 31 -24.39 4.99 16.49
C THR A 31 -23.35 6.08 16.70
N GLY A 32 -22.08 5.67 16.74
CA GLY A 32 -20.97 6.59 16.61
C GLY A 32 -21.08 7.32 15.27
N GLU A 33 -21.69 8.50 15.31
CA GLU A 33 -21.67 9.46 14.22
C GLU A 33 -20.21 9.83 13.97
N ALA A 34 -19.72 9.38 12.82
CA ALA A 34 -18.49 9.85 12.24
C ALA A 34 -18.53 11.38 12.24
N ALA A 35 -17.58 11.99 12.94
CA ALA A 35 -17.38 13.42 12.97
C ALA A 35 -17.34 13.96 11.53
N GLY A 36 -18.45 14.57 11.11
CA GLY A 36 -18.50 15.46 9.96
C GLY A 36 -17.70 16.71 10.30
N ASN A 37 -16.38 16.61 10.26
CA ASN A 37 -15.51 17.77 10.32
C ASN A 37 -15.61 18.45 8.95
N GLU A 38 -16.43 19.50 8.84
CA GLU A 38 -16.36 20.43 7.72
C GLU A 38 -14.94 21.00 7.68
N ARG A 39 -14.09 20.43 6.81
CA ARG A 39 -12.72 20.89 6.63
C ARG A 39 -12.78 22.27 5.96
N LEU A 40 -12.75 23.32 6.77
CA LEU A 40 -12.83 24.72 6.32
C LEU A 40 -11.59 25.19 5.52
N GLY A 41 -10.54 24.38 5.47
CA GLY A 41 -9.31 24.66 4.69
C GLY A 41 -9.19 23.79 3.45
N VAL A 42 -8.17 24.08 2.62
CA VAL A 42 -7.77 23.21 1.52
C VAL A 42 -7.34 21.85 2.07
N TYR A 43 -7.79 20.77 1.45
CA TYR A 43 -7.42 19.42 1.87
C TYR A 43 -7.40 18.42 0.70
N TRP A 44 -6.69 17.32 0.90
CA TRP A 44 -6.69 16.17 0.00
C TRP A 44 -7.87 15.24 0.28
N GLU A 45 -8.58 14.83 -0.77
CA GLU A 45 -9.45 13.63 -0.70
C GLU A 45 -8.65 12.40 -0.23
N ALA A 46 -9.36 11.34 0.14
CA ALA A 46 -8.71 10.07 0.48
C ALA A 46 -7.80 9.62 -0.69
N PRO A 47 -6.53 9.29 -0.41
CA PRO A 47 -5.59 8.88 -1.45
C PRO A 47 -6.01 7.53 -2.03
N ILE A 48 -6.08 7.47 -3.36
CA ILE A 48 -6.49 6.29 -4.12
C ILE A 48 -5.25 5.62 -4.72
N PRO A 49 -5.00 4.33 -4.45
CA PRO A 49 -3.92 3.58 -5.09
C PRO A 49 -4.18 3.41 -6.58
N ALA A 50 -3.13 3.47 -7.40
CA ALA A 50 -3.19 3.00 -8.77
C ALA A 50 -3.40 1.47 -8.80
N GLU A 51 -4.20 0.99 -9.75
CA GLU A 51 -4.49 -0.44 -9.92
C GLU A 51 -3.20 -1.28 -10.09
N GLN A 52 -2.24 -0.74 -10.83
CA GLN A 52 -0.96 -1.40 -11.11
C GLN A 52 0.18 -0.82 -10.28
N CYS A 53 1.14 -1.67 -9.94
CA CYS A 53 2.39 -1.26 -9.32
C CYS A 53 3.27 -0.51 -10.32
N SER A 54 3.88 0.57 -9.85
CA SER A 54 4.77 1.41 -10.66
C SER A 54 6.21 0.88 -10.73
N ALA A 55 6.62 0.05 -9.76
CA ALA A 55 7.87 -0.69 -9.70
C ALA A 55 7.81 -1.71 -8.55
N TYR A 56 8.87 -2.50 -8.36
CA TYR A 56 9.01 -3.35 -7.19
C TYR A 56 8.90 -2.57 -5.89
N GLY A 57 7.99 -2.98 -5.03
CA GLY A 57 7.67 -2.36 -3.76
C GLY A 57 7.14 -0.93 -3.87
N MET A 58 6.71 -0.49 -5.05
CA MET A 58 6.31 0.91 -5.28
C MET A 58 4.98 1.03 -6.00
N ARG A 59 4.05 1.78 -5.40
CA ARG A 59 2.76 2.11 -6.02
C ARG A 59 2.56 3.62 -6.10
N GLU A 60 1.97 4.07 -7.19
CA GLU A 60 1.52 5.46 -7.31
C GLU A 60 0.15 5.62 -6.63
N TYR A 61 0.02 6.64 -5.80
CA TYR A 61 -1.23 7.09 -5.20
C TYR A 61 -1.61 8.43 -5.79
N HIS A 62 -2.91 8.72 -5.83
CA HIS A 62 -3.40 10.01 -6.28
C HIS A 62 -4.57 10.49 -5.42
N ALA A 63 -4.69 11.80 -5.27
CA ALA A 63 -5.72 12.44 -4.48
C ALA A 63 -6.10 13.78 -5.11
N LYS A 64 -7.38 14.13 -5.07
CA LYS A 64 -7.86 15.42 -5.56
C LYS A 64 -7.80 16.45 -4.45
N LEU A 65 -7.40 17.66 -4.81
CA LEU A 65 -7.39 18.81 -3.92
C LEU A 65 -8.80 19.42 -3.87
N LYS A 66 -9.29 19.69 -2.66
CA LYS A 66 -10.62 20.27 -2.40
C LYS A 66 -10.52 21.61 -1.69
N ASN A 67 -11.62 22.36 -1.74
CA ASN A 67 -11.78 23.67 -1.12
C ASN A 67 -10.71 24.69 -1.55
N LEU A 68 -10.28 24.61 -2.81
CA LEU A 68 -9.39 25.59 -3.43
C LEU A 68 -10.07 26.97 -3.51
N PRO A 69 -9.48 28.03 -2.95
CA PRO A 69 -9.98 29.39 -3.10
C PRO A 69 -9.99 29.81 -4.58
N PHE A 70 -11.03 30.53 -5.02
CA PHE A 70 -11.25 30.91 -6.42
C PHE A 70 -10.08 31.67 -7.06
N PHE A 71 -9.38 32.50 -6.27
CA PHE A 71 -8.24 33.29 -6.75
C PHE A 71 -6.86 32.66 -6.44
N SER A 72 -6.83 31.44 -5.91
CA SER A 72 -5.57 30.76 -5.59
C SER A 72 -4.97 30.07 -6.82
N ASN A 73 -3.63 30.02 -6.87
CA ASN A 73 -2.95 29.17 -7.84
C ASN A 73 -2.97 27.72 -7.34
N GLY A 74 -3.93 26.93 -7.83
CA GLY A 74 -4.11 25.55 -7.39
C GLY A 74 -2.87 24.64 -7.59
N MET A 75 -1.98 24.97 -8.53
CA MET A 75 -0.72 24.23 -8.70
C MET A 75 0.27 24.51 -7.56
N ASP A 76 0.38 25.78 -7.15
CA ASP A 76 1.22 26.16 -6.00
C ASP A 76 0.66 25.54 -4.72
N VAL A 77 -0.66 25.57 -4.54
CA VAL A 77 -1.30 24.94 -3.38
C VAL A 77 -1.06 23.42 -3.39
N CYS A 78 -1.18 22.77 -4.55
CA CYS A 78 -0.88 21.35 -4.70
C CYS A 78 0.55 20.98 -4.29
N GLN A 79 1.54 21.79 -4.69
CA GLN A 79 2.93 21.53 -4.35
C GLN A 79 3.28 21.79 -2.88
N ASN A 80 2.49 22.60 -2.18
CA ASN A 80 2.77 23.01 -0.80
C ASN A 80 1.79 22.43 0.24
N THR A 81 0.87 21.55 -0.17
CA THR A 81 -0.09 20.91 0.75
C THR A 81 0.38 19.50 1.10
N PRO A 82 0.78 19.23 2.35
CA PRO A 82 1.23 17.90 2.76
C PRO A 82 0.07 16.89 2.81
N ILE A 83 0.39 15.60 2.70
CA ILE A 83 -0.55 14.49 2.86
C ILE A 83 0.08 13.39 3.71
N GLU A 84 -0.76 12.58 4.36
CA GLU A 84 -0.35 11.33 4.98
C GLU A 84 -0.91 10.14 4.19
N ILE A 85 -0.05 9.21 3.82
CA ILE A 85 -0.42 7.96 3.13
C ILE A 85 0.21 6.80 3.89
N HIS A 86 -0.64 5.92 4.44
CA HIS A 86 -0.21 4.74 5.23
C HIS A 86 0.73 5.09 6.40
N GLY A 87 0.49 6.19 7.12
CA GLY A 87 1.33 6.64 8.23
C GLY A 87 2.63 7.34 7.82
N GLN A 88 2.89 7.49 6.52
CA GLN A 88 4.01 8.28 6.00
C GLN A 88 3.54 9.67 5.58
N SER A 89 4.18 10.72 6.11
CA SER A 89 3.93 12.09 5.70
C SER A 89 4.75 12.47 4.46
N PHE A 90 4.09 13.08 3.49
CA PHE A 90 4.69 13.62 2.26
C PHE A 90 4.48 15.13 2.24
N ALA A 91 5.57 15.89 2.20
CA ALA A 91 5.52 17.34 2.17
C ALA A 91 4.93 17.89 0.86
N SER A 92 5.18 17.20 -0.26
CA SER A 92 4.72 17.56 -1.59
C SER A 92 4.45 16.31 -2.44
N PRO A 93 3.58 16.38 -3.45
CA PRO A 93 3.44 15.37 -4.48
C PRO A 93 4.67 15.29 -5.39
N ASP A 94 4.88 14.14 -6.04
CA ASP A 94 5.87 14.00 -7.12
C ASP A 94 5.44 14.77 -8.37
N ARG A 95 4.13 14.88 -8.59
CA ARG A 95 3.55 15.68 -9.68
C ARG A 95 2.15 16.17 -9.32
N CYS A 96 1.83 17.34 -9.84
CA CYS A 96 0.50 17.92 -9.83
C CYS A 96 -0.04 17.91 -11.25
N ASP A 97 -1.31 17.53 -11.43
CA ASP A 97 -1.99 17.64 -12.71
C ASP A 97 -3.26 18.48 -12.55
N ARG A 98 -3.49 19.42 -13.48
CA ARG A 98 -4.69 20.25 -13.51
C ARG A 98 -5.51 19.85 -14.71
N ARG A 99 -6.63 19.16 -14.49
CA ARG A 99 -7.55 18.81 -15.57
C ARG A 99 -8.24 20.07 -16.09
N TRP A 100 -7.83 20.48 -17.30
CA TRP A 100 -8.20 21.74 -17.98
C TRP A 100 -9.70 22.08 -17.97
N ARG A 101 -10.59 21.08 -17.96
CA ARG A 101 -12.05 21.27 -18.11
C ARG A 101 -12.80 21.54 -16.81
N LEU A 102 -12.21 21.24 -15.64
CA LEU A 102 -12.94 21.25 -14.35
C LEU A 102 -12.20 22.02 -13.24
N GLY A 103 -11.01 22.58 -13.51
CA GLY A 103 -10.22 23.28 -12.50
C GLY A 103 -9.73 22.40 -11.34
N MET A 104 -9.98 21.09 -11.41
CA MET A 104 -9.56 20.13 -10.39
C MET A 104 -8.06 19.86 -10.49
N VAL A 105 -7.39 19.98 -9.36
CA VAL A 105 -5.97 19.66 -9.21
C VAL A 105 -5.84 18.30 -8.51
N THR A 106 -5.03 17.41 -9.09
CA THR A 106 -4.74 16.09 -8.56
C THR A 106 -3.25 16.01 -8.25
N GLY A 107 -2.90 15.62 -7.02
CA GLY A 107 -1.54 15.26 -6.64
C GLY A 107 -1.29 13.78 -6.87
N TYR A 108 -0.03 13.41 -7.12
CA TYR A 108 0.40 12.03 -7.27
C TYR A 108 1.67 11.76 -6.47
N TRP A 109 1.74 10.60 -5.83
CA TRP A 109 2.83 10.20 -4.94
C TRP A 109 3.27 8.76 -5.21
N LYS A 110 4.57 8.52 -5.33
CA LYS A 110 5.19 7.20 -5.42
C LYS A 110 5.54 6.73 -4.02
N VAL A 111 4.72 5.84 -3.48
CA VAL A 111 4.90 5.29 -2.14
C VAL A 111 5.69 3.98 -2.24
N ARG A 112 6.76 3.87 -1.46
CA ARG A 112 7.62 2.68 -1.38
C ARG A 112 7.10 1.68 -0.33
N ASN A 113 7.78 0.55 -0.21
CA ASN A 113 7.50 -0.52 0.77
C ASN A 113 6.07 -1.08 0.68
N GLN A 114 5.50 -1.10 -0.52
CA GLN A 114 4.18 -1.68 -0.78
C GLN A 114 4.32 -3.21 -0.87
N GLN A 115 3.75 -3.93 0.09
CA GLN A 115 3.91 -5.39 0.21
C GLN A 115 3.32 -6.13 -1.00
N ASP A 116 2.19 -5.67 -1.50
CA ASP A 116 1.51 -6.21 -2.67
C ASP A 116 2.22 -5.91 -4.00
N CYS A 117 3.14 -4.94 -4.01
CA CYS A 117 4.06 -4.69 -5.11
C CYS A 117 5.43 -5.37 -4.93
N SER A 118 5.61 -6.21 -3.90
CA SER A 118 6.91 -6.82 -3.55
C SER A 118 6.90 -8.36 -3.67
N PRO A 119 6.61 -8.92 -4.86
CA PRO A 119 6.60 -10.37 -5.06
C PRO A 119 7.97 -10.99 -4.76
N GLN A 120 7.97 -12.25 -4.36
CA GLN A 120 9.22 -12.97 -4.07
C GLN A 120 9.67 -13.76 -5.29
N TRP A 121 10.97 -13.80 -5.54
CA TRP A 121 11.52 -14.66 -6.59
C TRP A 121 11.23 -16.13 -6.26
N GLY A 122 10.92 -16.89 -7.29
CA GLY A 122 10.82 -18.34 -7.19
C GLY A 122 12.19 -19.00 -7.12
N ARG A 123 12.21 -20.32 -7.38
CA ARG A 123 13.44 -21.10 -7.36
C ARG A 123 14.42 -20.62 -8.44
N PHE A 124 15.65 -20.33 -8.04
CA PHE A 124 16.73 -20.01 -8.96
C PHE A 124 17.22 -21.25 -9.70
N SER A 125 17.38 -21.13 -11.01
CA SER A 125 18.11 -22.05 -11.88
C SER A 125 19.38 -21.38 -12.39
N GLN A 126 20.40 -22.18 -12.72
CA GLN A 126 21.69 -21.66 -13.17
C GLN A 126 22.32 -22.57 -14.23
N GLY A 127 23.07 -21.98 -15.17
CA GLY A 127 23.81 -22.70 -16.20
C GLY A 127 24.92 -21.85 -16.82
N CYS A 128 25.97 -22.49 -17.34
CA CYS A 128 27.03 -21.78 -18.05
C CYS A 128 26.55 -21.42 -19.46
N ILE A 129 26.69 -20.15 -19.84
CA ILE A 129 26.30 -19.66 -21.18
C ILE A 129 27.51 -19.24 -22.02
N ALA A 130 28.64 -18.96 -21.38
CA ALA A 130 29.93 -18.70 -22.03
C ALA A 130 31.06 -19.01 -21.04
N LYS A 131 32.30 -19.04 -21.55
CA LYS A 131 33.49 -19.19 -20.71
C LYS A 131 33.54 -18.08 -19.66
N GLY A 132 33.63 -18.44 -18.39
CA GLY A 132 33.61 -17.49 -17.26
C GLY A 132 32.26 -16.82 -16.98
N ILE A 133 31.16 -17.20 -17.64
CA ILE A 133 29.84 -16.57 -17.45
C ILE A 133 28.77 -17.62 -17.14
N ARG A 134 28.15 -17.45 -15.97
CA ARG A 134 26.98 -18.22 -15.52
C ARG A 134 25.72 -17.37 -15.62
N LEU A 135 24.72 -17.87 -16.34
CA LEU A 135 23.38 -17.33 -16.33
C LEU A 135 22.63 -17.90 -15.14
N ILE A 136 22.04 -17.02 -14.34
CA ILE A 136 21.14 -17.34 -13.25
C ILE A 136 19.77 -16.79 -13.60
N GLU A 137 18.72 -17.58 -13.39
CA GLU A 137 17.36 -17.21 -13.74
C GLU A 137 16.40 -17.57 -12.60
N ALA A 138 15.36 -16.78 -12.40
CA ALA A 138 14.27 -17.13 -11.48
C ALA A 138 12.93 -16.57 -11.99
N PRO A 139 11.83 -17.33 -11.87
CA PRO A 139 10.51 -16.79 -12.15
C PRO A 139 10.08 -15.78 -11.09
N LEU A 140 9.21 -14.85 -11.45
CA LEU A 140 8.52 -13.94 -10.54
C LEU A 140 7.02 -14.33 -10.48
N PRO A 141 6.62 -15.21 -9.56
CA PRO A 141 5.23 -15.68 -9.46
C PRO A 141 4.26 -14.53 -9.21
N GLY A 142 3.06 -14.64 -9.78
CA GLY A 142 2.01 -13.61 -9.63
C GLY A 142 2.22 -12.35 -10.46
N VAL A 143 3.37 -12.21 -11.14
CA VAL A 143 3.62 -11.12 -12.09
C VAL A 143 3.61 -11.67 -13.51
N THR A 144 2.67 -11.18 -14.31
CA THR A 144 2.56 -11.52 -15.72
C THR A 144 3.24 -10.44 -16.57
N ALA A 145 3.55 -10.77 -17.83
CA ALA A 145 4.06 -9.78 -18.79
C ALA A 145 3.01 -8.70 -19.16
N ALA A 146 1.75 -8.87 -18.76
CA ALA A 146 0.73 -7.86 -18.89
C ALA A 146 1.02 -6.64 -18.00
N GLU A 147 0.30 -5.55 -18.30
CA GLU A 147 0.35 -4.22 -17.68
C GLU A 147 1.17 -4.09 -16.38
N GLY A 148 2.30 -3.37 -16.47
CA GLY A 148 3.17 -3.05 -15.32
C GLY A 148 4.10 -4.17 -14.86
N GLY A 149 3.88 -5.43 -15.26
CA GLY A 149 4.66 -6.55 -14.74
C GLY A 149 6.14 -6.53 -15.12
N PHE A 150 6.49 -6.10 -16.34
CA PHE A 150 7.89 -5.89 -16.72
C PHE A 150 8.57 -4.84 -15.84
N GLN A 151 7.86 -3.78 -15.48
CA GLN A 151 8.38 -2.71 -14.63
C GLN A 151 8.68 -3.21 -13.22
N ILE A 152 7.85 -4.11 -12.69
CA ILE A 152 8.11 -4.80 -11.42
C ILE A 152 9.34 -5.70 -11.57
N CYS A 153 9.40 -6.52 -12.62
CA CYS A 153 10.50 -7.46 -12.83
C CYS A 153 11.86 -6.75 -12.97
N THR A 154 11.94 -5.68 -13.77
CA THR A 154 13.20 -4.96 -14.04
C THR A 154 13.69 -4.11 -12.88
N THR A 155 12.91 -3.98 -11.81
CA THR A 155 13.27 -3.23 -10.60
C THR A 155 13.30 -4.12 -9.35
N ALA A 156 13.02 -5.41 -9.51
CA ALA A 156 12.97 -6.36 -8.41
C ALA A 156 14.39 -6.78 -7.98
N PRO A 157 14.78 -6.53 -6.72
CA PRO A 157 16.09 -6.91 -6.21
C PRO A 157 16.15 -8.42 -5.96
N ALA A 158 17.35 -9.00 -6.03
CA ALA A 158 17.59 -10.39 -5.70
C ALA A 158 18.86 -10.54 -4.86
N THR A 159 18.87 -11.51 -3.93
CA THR A 159 20.09 -11.93 -3.24
C THR A 159 20.52 -13.29 -3.77
N ILE A 160 21.67 -13.34 -4.44
CA ILE A 160 22.17 -14.54 -5.12
C ILE A 160 23.56 -14.86 -4.56
N LYS A 161 23.71 -16.05 -3.94
CA LYS A 161 24.95 -16.48 -3.28
C LYS A 161 25.50 -15.44 -2.29
N GLY A 162 24.62 -14.75 -1.56
CA GLY A 162 24.98 -13.71 -0.59
C GLY A 162 25.23 -12.32 -1.18
N TRP A 163 25.23 -12.16 -2.49
CA TRP A 163 25.39 -10.87 -3.16
C TRP A 163 24.03 -10.28 -3.50
N ARG A 164 23.83 -9.01 -3.16
CA ARG A 164 22.62 -8.27 -3.48
C ARG A 164 22.73 -7.63 -4.86
N TYR A 165 21.76 -7.90 -5.71
CA TYR A 165 21.56 -7.27 -7.00
C TYR A 165 20.33 -6.38 -6.91
N ASP A 166 20.45 -5.12 -7.29
CA ASP A 166 19.33 -4.16 -7.23
C ASP A 166 18.24 -4.48 -8.25
N HIS A 167 18.60 -5.13 -9.36
CA HIS A 167 17.68 -5.58 -10.40
C HIS A 167 18.30 -6.73 -11.22
N PRO A 168 17.49 -7.51 -11.98
CA PRO A 168 18.01 -8.40 -13.01
C PRO A 168 18.67 -7.63 -14.15
N LYS A 169 19.56 -8.31 -14.87
CA LYS A 169 20.16 -7.79 -16.11
C LYS A 169 19.10 -7.68 -17.21
N SER A 170 18.17 -8.64 -17.27
CA SER A 170 17.02 -8.58 -18.17
C SER A 170 15.84 -9.37 -17.62
N CYS A 171 14.64 -9.08 -18.13
CA CYS A 171 13.42 -9.82 -17.83
C CYS A 171 12.90 -10.48 -19.11
N LYS A 172 12.51 -11.75 -19.03
CA LYS A 172 11.96 -12.51 -20.16
C LYS A 172 10.65 -13.15 -19.81
N GLU A 173 9.70 -13.02 -20.72
CA GLU A 173 8.43 -13.74 -20.67
C GLU A 173 8.64 -15.17 -21.21
N ARG A 174 8.09 -16.18 -20.52
CA ARG A 174 8.11 -17.57 -20.98
C ARG A 174 6.83 -18.34 -20.63
N GLY A 175 6.44 -19.22 -21.54
CA GLY A 175 5.36 -20.20 -21.34
C GLY A 175 3.95 -19.64 -21.51
N TRP A 176 2.96 -20.52 -21.37
CA TRP A 176 1.54 -20.23 -21.67
C TRP A 176 0.91 -19.14 -20.79
N PHE A 177 1.39 -18.97 -19.56
CA PHE A 177 0.85 -18.01 -18.59
C PHE A 177 1.61 -16.67 -18.56
N SER A 178 2.41 -16.36 -19.59
CA SER A 178 3.16 -15.10 -19.67
C SER A 178 4.00 -14.81 -18.43
N LYS A 179 4.63 -15.84 -17.87
CA LYS A 179 5.41 -15.74 -16.62
C LYS A 179 6.69 -14.95 -16.89
N LEU A 180 6.98 -13.98 -16.04
CA LEU A 180 8.23 -13.24 -16.10
C LEU A 180 9.34 -13.95 -15.35
N TYR A 181 10.53 -13.94 -15.96
CA TYR A 181 11.77 -14.45 -15.39
C TYR A 181 12.79 -13.33 -15.35
N GLY A 182 13.40 -13.11 -14.18
CA GLY A 182 14.60 -12.31 -14.06
C GLY A 182 15.82 -13.13 -14.49
N GLN A 183 16.74 -12.48 -15.19
CA GLN A 183 18.00 -13.06 -15.64
C GLN A 183 19.18 -12.26 -15.08
N TRP A 184 20.17 -12.94 -14.52
CA TRP A 184 21.42 -12.36 -14.05
C TRP A 184 22.59 -13.08 -14.71
N GLU A 185 23.50 -12.32 -15.30
CA GLU A 185 24.76 -12.84 -15.84
C GLU A 185 25.85 -12.54 -14.82
N VAL A 186 26.48 -13.60 -14.30
CA VAL A 186 27.46 -13.51 -13.23
C VAL A 186 28.77 -14.13 -13.69
N GLY A 187 29.88 -13.46 -13.38
CA GLY A 187 31.21 -14.01 -13.61
C GLY A 187 31.44 -15.24 -12.74
N ASP A 188 31.75 -16.37 -13.35
CA ASP A 188 32.00 -17.62 -12.65
C ASP A 188 33.10 -18.42 -13.37
N PRO A 189 34.32 -18.51 -12.82
CA PRO A 189 35.44 -19.24 -13.42
C PRO A 189 35.25 -20.76 -13.52
N SER A 190 34.19 -21.32 -12.90
CA SER A 190 33.82 -22.73 -13.07
C SER A 190 33.09 -23.00 -14.39
N CYS A 191 32.68 -21.93 -15.07
CA CYS A 191 32.39 -21.90 -16.49
C CYS A 191 33.69 -21.49 -17.24
#